data_AF-A0A7J4EJ54-F1
#
_entry.id   AF-A0A7J4EJ54-F1
#
_cell.length_a   1.000
_cell.length_b   1.000
_cell.length_c   1.000
_cell.angle_alpha   90.00
_cell.angle_beta   90.00
_cell.angle_gamma   90.00
#
_symmetry.space_group_name_H-M   'P 1'
#
loop_
_entity.id
_entity.type
_entity.pdbx_description
1 polymer ?
#
loop_
_entity_poly.entity_id
_entity_poly.type
_entity_poly.pdbx_seq_one_letter_code
_entity_poly.pdbx_strand_id
1 'polypeptide(L)'
;MYFIDPDLVKNKMEDTYGVKLSLLYGKELFEYFGKPRAWDELLSWLSQWKESLPELPEINFDKNSEESFNEIKDLELKYWRKILENEKLWAEGIMKAIFRDGTTLKILLEFFNKQFERPYRKLAIILRKRLDEYYGDV
;
A
#
# COMPACT_ATOMS: atom_id res chain seq x y z
N MET A 1 -6.95 18.51 -1.30
CA MET A 1 -6.29 19.54 -2.14
C MET A 1 -4.91 19.76 -1.57
N TYR A 2 -3.88 19.16 -2.16
CA TYR A 2 -2.50 19.36 -1.71
C TYR A 2 -1.97 20.64 -2.36
N PHE A 3 -1.48 21.56 -1.55
CA PHE A 3 -0.84 22.81 -1.97
C PHE A 3 0.58 22.48 -2.46
N ILE A 4 0.69 21.74 -3.56
CA ILE A 4 1.95 21.43 -4.22
C ILE A 4 1.96 22.25 -5.50
N ASP A 5 2.95 23.14 -5.62
CA ASP A 5 3.23 23.87 -6.85
C ASP A 5 3.41 22.85 -7.99
N PRO A 6 2.50 22.82 -8.98
CA PRO A 6 2.54 21.81 -10.05
C PRO A 6 3.77 21.96 -10.96
N ASP A 7 4.42 23.13 -10.95
CA ASP A 7 5.59 23.41 -11.77
C ASP A 7 6.90 23.45 -10.95
N LEU A 8 6.83 23.45 -9.61
CA LEU A 8 7.98 23.66 -8.69
C LEU A 8 8.79 24.94 -8.96
N VAL A 9 8.21 25.92 -9.64
CA VAL A 9 8.90 27.17 -9.98
C VAL A 9 8.38 28.31 -9.11
N LYS A 10 9.16 28.66 -8.08
CA LYS A 10 8.88 29.77 -7.17
C LYS A 10 8.79 31.10 -7.92
N ASN A 11 7.90 31.98 -7.45
CA ASN A 11 7.86 33.42 -7.76
C ASN A 11 7.57 33.84 -9.22
N LYS A 12 6.94 32.98 -10.05
CA LYS A 12 6.57 33.31 -11.46
C LYS A 12 5.71 34.57 -11.67
N MET A 13 5.03 35.09 -10.64
CA MET A 13 4.05 36.18 -10.77
C MET A 13 4.57 37.58 -10.44
N GLU A 14 5.82 37.72 -10.00
CA GLU A 14 6.42 39.02 -9.64
C GLU A 14 6.43 40.00 -10.84
N ASP A 15 6.84 39.53 -12.02
CA ASP A 15 6.88 40.32 -13.25
C ASP A 15 5.50 40.77 -13.75
N THR A 16 4.45 40.03 -13.42
CA THR A 16 3.08 40.31 -13.93
C THR A 16 2.37 41.39 -13.13
N TYR A 17 2.60 41.44 -11.81
CA TYR A 17 1.86 42.31 -10.90
C TYR A 17 2.69 43.45 -10.32
N GLY A 18 3.99 43.51 -10.63
CA GLY A 18 4.89 44.59 -10.17
C GLY A 18 5.07 44.62 -8.65
N VAL A 19 4.77 43.52 -7.96
CA VAL A 19 4.91 43.36 -6.53
C VAL A 19 5.84 42.20 -6.23
N LYS A 20 6.75 42.40 -5.29
CA LYS A 20 7.69 41.35 -4.86
C LYS A 20 6.93 40.25 -4.14
N LEU A 21 6.82 39.09 -4.78
CA LEU A 21 6.20 37.90 -4.21
C LEU A 21 7.30 36.93 -3.78
N SER A 22 7.22 36.43 -2.55
CA SER A 22 8.17 35.46 -2.02
C SER A 22 7.42 34.21 -1.57
N LEU A 23 7.29 33.23 -2.47
CA LEU A 23 6.81 31.89 -2.20
C LEU A 23 7.94 31.10 -1.52
N LEU A 24 7.80 30.91 -0.21
CA LEU A 24 8.78 30.24 0.62
C LEU A 24 8.17 28.97 1.21
N TYR A 25 8.87 27.85 1.08
CA TYR A 25 8.55 26.58 1.73
C TYR A 25 9.84 25.82 2.01
N GLY A 26 9.77 24.83 2.90
CA GLY A 26 10.96 24.14 3.39
C GLY A 26 11.86 25.07 4.23
N LYS A 27 13.17 24.81 4.22
CA LYS A 27 14.15 25.54 5.06
C LYS A 27 14.11 27.06 4.88
N GLU A 28 13.97 27.52 3.65
CA GLU A 28 13.97 28.95 3.29
C GLU A 28 12.87 29.75 4.02
N LEU A 29 11.71 29.13 4.30
CA LEU A 29 10.63 29.77 5.05
C LEU A 29 11.06 30.06 6.50
N PHE A 30 11.74 29.11 7.14
CA PHE A 30 12.20 29.23 8.52
C PHE A 30 13.39 30.20 8.62
N GLU A 31 14.26 30.22 7.60
CA GLU A 31 15.33 31.21 7.47
C GLU A 31 14.76 32.62 7.33
N TYR A 32 13.73 32.82 6.51
CA TYR A 32 13.06 34.10 6.34
C TYR A 32 12.45 34.64 7.64
N PHE A 33 11.88 33.77 8.48
CA PHE A 33 11.38 34.16 9.81
C PHE A 33 12.46 34.26 10.89
N GLY A 34 13.74 34.11 10.55
CA GLY A 34 14.85 34.18 11.50
C GLY A 34 14.89 33.00 12.48
N LYS A 35 14.27 31.87 12.14
CA LYS A 35 14.20 30.65 12.97
C LYS A 35 14.75 29.42 12.24
N PRO A 36 15.96 29.44 11.65
CA PRO A 36 16.50 28.32 10.89
C PRO A 36 16.58 27.03 11.72
N ARG A 37 16.86 27.13 13.03
CA ARG A 37 16.94 25.98 13.94
C ARG A 37 15.64 25.18 14.05
N ALA A 38 14.49 25.83 13.92
CA ALA A 38 13.20 25.15 14.00
C ALA A 38 12.98 24.16 12.84
N TRP A 39 13.59 24.41 11.67
CA TRP A 39 13.59 23.46 10.57
C TRP A 39 14.43 22.23 10.89
N ASP A 40 15.62 22.43 11.45
CA ASP A 40 16.52 21.33 11.83
C ASP A 40 15.91 20.48 12.96
N GLU A 41 15.25 21.12 13.94
CA GLU A 41 14.49 20.44 14.99
C GLU A 41 13.33 19.61 14.42
N LEU A 42 12.56 20.18 13.48
CA LEU A 42 11.48 19.47 12.81
C LEU A 42 11.99 18.23 12.06
N LEU A 43 13.10 18.34 11.34
CA LEU A 43 13.74 17.20 10.66
C LEU A 43 14.25 16.14 11.65
N SER A 44 14.81 16.59 12.78
CA SER A 44 15.26 15.71 13.86
C SER A 44 14.09 14.92 14.44
N TRP A 45 12.98 15.59 14.77
CA TRP A 45 11.77 14.91 15.27
C TRP A 45 11.16 13.96 14.24
N LEU A 46 11.13 14.31 12.96
CA LEU A 46 10.65 13.40 11.92
C LEU A 46 11.53 12.15 11.79
N SER A 47 12.84 12.31 11.91
CA SER A 47 13.78 11.18 11.89
C SER A 47 13.57 10.28 13.11
N GLN A 48 13.51 10.86 14.31
CA GLN A 48 13.22 10.14 15.54
C GLN A 48 11.86 9.43 15.50
N TRP A 49 10.83 10.11 14.99
CA TRP A 49 9.52 9.50 14.80
C TRP A 49 9.60 8.31 13.85
N LYS A 50 10.28 8.44 12.71
CA LYS A 50 10.46 7.36 11.74
C LYS A 50 11.21 6.16 12.32
N GLU A 51 12.23 6.41 13.15
CA GLU A 51 12.99 5.37 13.86
C GLU A 51 12.19 4.73 15.01
N SER A 52 11.27 5.49 15.61
CA SER A 52 10.37 4.99 16.67
C SER A 52 9.20 4.17 16.13
N LEU A 53 8.99 4.17 14.80
CA LEU A 53 7.97 3.30 14.22
C LEU A 53 8.36 1.85 14.54
N PRO A 54 7.41 1.03 15.05
CA PRO A 54 7.67 -0.39 15.18
C PRO A 54 8.08 -0.96 13.82
N GLU A 55 8.80 -2.08 13.81
CA GLU A 55 8.95 -2.83 12.56
C GLU A 55 7.56 -3.02 11.96
N LEU A 56 7.35 -2.44 10.77
CA LEU A 56 6.08 -2.62 10.08
C LEU A 56 5.89 -4.13 9.95
N PRO A 57 4.71 -4.67 10.31
CA PRO A 57 4.47 -6.09 10.20
C PRO A 57 4.81 -6.51 8.78
N GLU A 58 5.55 -7.61 8.63
CA GLU A 58 5.84 -8.16 7.31
C GLU A 58 4.50 -8.48 6.63
N ILE A 59 4.17 -7.71 5.60
CA ILE A 59 2.87 -7.82 4.91
C ILE A 59 2.93 -8.91 3.82
N ASN A 60 4.12 -9.36 3.44
CA ASN A 60 4.26 -10.40 2.43
C ASN A 60 3.96 -11.79 3.01
N PHE A 61 2.73 -12.25 2.81
CA PHE A 61 2.24 -13.55 3.29
C PHE A 61 2.94 -14.71 2.59
N ASP A 62 3.54 -14.45 1.43
CA ASP A 62 4.32 -15.45 0.70
C ASP A 62 5.73 -15.67 1.27
N LYS A 63 6.18 -14.86 2.25
CA LYS A 63 7.49 -15.05 2.89
C LYS A 63 7.53 -16.31 3.75
N ASN A 64 6.41 -16.66 4.39
CA ASN A 64 6.23 -17.90 5.13
C ASN A 64 4.86 -18.52 4.79
N SER A 65 4.73 -18.98 3.55
CA SER A 65 3.44 -19.32 2.94
C SER A 65 2.66 -20.40 3.69
N GLU A 66 3.32 -21.35 4.36
CA GLU A 66 2.64 -22.36 5.19
C GLU A 66 2.06 -21.77 6.48
N GLU A 67 2.83 -20.94 7.18
CA GLU A 67 2.39 -20.27 8.41
C GLU A 67 1.23 -19.31 8.09
N SER A 68 1.41 -18.45 7.10
CA SER A 68 0.37 -17.52 6.65
C SER A 68 -0.88 -18.24 6.15
N PHE A 69 -0.74 -19.36 5.42
CA PHE A 69 -1.89 -20.20 5.05
C PHE A 69 -2.62 -20.73 6.30
N ASN A 70 -1.89 -21.26 7.28
CA ASN A 70 -2.50 -21.81 8.49
C ASN A 70 -3.25 -20.76 9.32
N GLU A 71 -2.80 -19.51 9.31
CA GLU A 71 -3.49 -18.40 9.96
C GLU A 71 -4.80 -18.01 9.26
N ILE A 72 -4.84 -18.06 7.92
CA ILE A 72 -5.97 -17.53 7.14
C ILE A 72 -6.96 -18.60 6.64
N LYS A 73 -6.57 -19.88 6.61
CA LYS A 73 -7.39 -20.97 6.02
C LYS A 73 -8.75 -21.13 6.70
N ASP A 74 -8.83 -20.82 7.99
CA ASP A 74 -10.04 -21.02 8.82
C ASP A 74 -10.99 -19.81 8.79
N LEU A 75 -10.67 -18.78 8.00
CA LEU A 75 -11.55 -17.64 7.76
C LEU A 75 -12.89 -18.09 7.16
N GLU A 76 -14.01 -17.57 7.68
CA GLU A 76 -15.34 -17.94 7.18
C GLU A 76 -15.47 -17.70 5.68
N LEU A 77 -16.10 -18.64 4.97
CA LEU A 77 -16.25 -18.62 3.50
C LEU A 77 -16.91 -17.34 2.96
N LYS A 78 -17.77 -16.69 3.75
CA LYS A 78 -18.39 -15.42 3.39
C LYS A 78 -17.37 -14.30 3.19
N TYR A 79 -16.26 -14.33 3.93
CA TYR A 79 -15.19 -13.33 3.79
C TYR A 79 -14.29 -13.66 2.61
N TRP A 80 -13.91 -14.93 2.43
CA TRP A 80 -13.19 -15.36 1.23
C TRP A 80 -13.94 -14.97 -0.04
N ARG A 81 -15.25 -15.22 -0.08
CA ARG A 81 -16.09 -14.78 -1.20
C ARG A 81 -15.97 -13.29 -1.46
N LYS A 82 -16.10 -12.45 -0.42
CA LYS A 82 -15.98 -10.99 -0.53
C LYS A 82 -14.60 -10.55 -1.03
N ILE A 83 -13.52 -11.20 -0.58
CA ILE A 83 -12.14 -10.88 -1.00
C ILE A 83 -11.93 -11.24 -2.47
N LEU A 84 -12.34 -12.45 -2.89
CA LEU A 84 -12.12 -12.94 -4.25
C LEU A 84 -12.99 -12.22 -5.28
N GLU A 85 -14.23 -11.86 -4.92
CA GLU A 85 -15.17 -11.16 -5.80
C GLU A 85 -14.90 -9.64 -5.89
N ASN A 86 -14.17 -9.05 -4.94
CA ASN A 86 -13.89 -7.61 -4.94
C ASN A 86 -12.76 -7.24 -5.91
N GLU A 87 -13.12 -6.86 -7.13
CA GLU A 87 -12.19 -6.47 -8.19
C GLU A 87 -11.19 -5.38 -7.80
N LYS A 88 -11.57 -4.42 -6.94
CA LYS A 88 -10.66 -3.34 -6.55
C LYS A 88 -9.43 -3.86 -5.80
N LEU A 89 -9.60 -4.88 -4.96
CA LEU A 89 -8.47 -5.47 -4.23
C LEU A 89 -7.42 -6.07 -5.17
N TRP A 90 -7.87 -6.61 -6.30
CA TRP A 90 -6.98 -7.23 -7.29
C TRP A 90 -6.41 -6.19 -8.25
N ALA A 91 -7.27 -5.33 -8.81
CA ALA A 91 -6.89 -4.34 -9.82
C ALA A 91 -5.99 -3.23 -9.26
N GLU A 92 -6.18 -2.80 -8.01
CA GLU A 92 -5.35 -1.78 -7.36
C GLU A 92 -4.04 -2.36 -6.79
N GLY A 93 -3.76 -3.65 -7.00
CA GLY A 93 -2.51 -4.29 -6.58
C GLY A 93 -2.43 -4.59 -5.08
N ILE A 94 -3.51 -4.45 -4.32
CA ILE A 94 -3.55 -4.76 -2.88
C ILE A 94 -3.24 -6.25 -2.65
N MET A 95 -3.89 -7.14 -3.41
CA MET A 95 -3.62 -8.58 -3.34
C MET A 95 -2.16 -8.90 -3.69
N LYS A 96 -1.57 -8.19 -4.66
CA LYS A 96 -0.16 -8.37 -5.06
C LYS A 96 0.84 -7.81 -4.05
N ALA A 97 0.42 -6.84 -3.22
CA ALA A 97 1.23 -6.33 -2.13
C ALA A 97 1.31 -7.31 -0.95
N ILE A 98 0.20 -7.99 -0.65
CA ILE A 98 0.08 -8.99 0.42
C ILE A 98 0.63 -10.35 -0.02
N PHE A 99 0.25 -10.79 -1.21
CA PHE A 99 0.69 -12.04 -1.83
C PHE A 99 1.53 -11.69 -3.06
N ARG A 100 2.85 -11.50 -2.89
CA ARG A 100 3.74 -11.06 -3.97
C ARG A 100 3.88 -12.07 -5.10
N ASP A 101 4.02 -13.35 -4.78
CA ASP A 101 4.19 -14.44 -5.75
C ASP A 101 2.96 -15.36 -5.83
N GLY A 102 2.01 -15.18 -4.92
CA GLY A 102 0.77 -15.94 -4.89
C GLY A 102 0.95 -17.37 -4.36
N THR A 103 2.11 -17.74 -3.81
CA THR A 103 2.36 -19.09 -3.26
C THR A 103 1.36 -19.47 -2.18
N THR A 104 1.04 -18.55 -1.26
CA THR A 104 0.04 -18.79 -0.22
C THR A 104 -1.36 -18.99 -0.81
N LEU A 105 -1.70 -18.22 -1.85
CA LEU A 105 -2.97 -18.36 -2.57
C LEU A 105 -3.05 -19.69 -3.35
N LYS A 106 -1.93 -20.21 -3.85
CA LYS A 106 -1.87 -21.54 -4.48
C LYS A 106 -2.12 -22.66 -3.45
N ILE A 107 -1.51 -22.57 -2.26
CA ILE A 107 -1.77 -23.50 -1.15
C ILE A 107 -3.26 -23.43 -0.75
N LEU A 108 -3.82 -22.23 -0.67
CA LEU A 108 -5.25 -22.02 -0.39
C LEU A 108 -6.15 -22.63 -1.48
N LEU A 109 -5.77 -22.51 -2.75
CA LEU A 109 -6.48 -23.13 -3.87
C LEU A 109 -6.48 -24.65 -3.75
N GLU A 110 -5.34 -25.27 -3.42
CA GLU A 110 -5.27 -26.70 -3.15
C GLU A 110 -6.17 -27.11 -1.99
N PHE A 111 -6.17 -26.34 -0.91
CA PHE A 111 -7.05 -26.55 0.23
C PHE A 111 -8.53 -26.52 -0.19
N PHE A 112 -8.96 -25.50 -0.94
CA PHE A 112 -10.34 -25.41 -1.42
C PHE A 112 -10.72 -26.58 -2.35
N ASN A 113 -9.78 -27.07 -3.18
CA ASN A 113 -10.01 -28.22 -4.05
C ASN A 113 -10.13 -29.55 -3.30
N LYS A 114 -9.48 -29.69 -2.14
CA LYS A 114 -9.57 -30.88 -1.28
C LYS A 114 -10.92 -30.98 -0.55
N GLN A 115 -11.67 -29.88 -0.45
CA GLN A 115 -12.98 -29.87 0.21
C GLN A 115 -14.10 -30.38 -0.72
N PHE A 116 -14.99 -31.21 -0.19
CA PHE A 116 -16.09 -31.80 -0.97
C PHE A 116 -17.29 -30.87 -1.14
N GLU A 117 -17.44 -29.87 -0.27
CA GLU A 117 -18.64 -29.04 -0.22
C GLU A 117 -18.72 -28.06 -1.40
N ARG A 118 -19.95 -27.80 -1.87
CA ARG A 118 -20.20 -26.88 -2.99
C ARG A 118 -19.62 -25.46 -2.81
N PRO A 119 -19.67 -24.85 -1.61
CA PRO A 119 -19.13 -23.51 -1.41
C PRO A 119 -17.62 -23.41 -1.70
N TYR A 120 -16.83 -24.38 -1.23
CA TYR A 120 -15.38 -24.42 -1.47
C TYR A 120 -15.04 -24.55 -2.95
N ARG A 121 -15.76 -25.41 -3.68
CA ARG A 121 -15.55 -25.56 -5.14
C ARG A 121 -15.80 -24.25 -5.90
N LYS A 122 -16.81 -23.48 -5.50
CA LYS A 122 -17.07 -22.16 -6.10
C LYS A 122 -15.92 -21.20 -5.84
N LEU A 123 -15.42 -21.15 -4.61
CA LEU A 123 -14.27 -20.30 -4.25
C LEU A 123 -13.00 -20.73 -5.00
N ALA A 124 -12.76 -22.04 -5.16
CA ALA A 124 -11.64 -22.57 -5.93
C ALA A 124 -11.67 -22.09 -7.40
N ILE A 125 -12.84 -22.10 -8.04
CA ILE A 125 -13.00 -21.60 -9.41
C ILE A 125 -12.67 -20.11 -9.51
N ILE A 126 -13.19 -19.30 -8.59
CA ILE A 126 -12.94 -17.85 -8.58
C ILE A 126 -11.45 -17.58 -8.32
N LEU A 127 -10.86 -18.24 -7.32
CA LEU A 127 -9.46 -18.07 -6.96
C LEU A 127 -8.52 -18.49 -8.09
N ARG A 128 -8.80 -19.61 -8.78
CA ARG A 128 -8.04 -20.01 -9.97
C ARG A 128 -8.06 -18.93 -11.03
N LYS A 129 -9.26 -18.45 -11.40
CA LYS A 129 -9.39 -17.35 -12.38
C LYS A 129 -8.57 -16.11 -11.97
N ARG A 130 -8.54 -15.76 -10.68
CA ARG A 130 -7.74 -14.62 -10.19
C ARG A 130 -6.23 -14.88 -10.25
N LEU A 131 -5.78 -16.09 -9.97
CA LEU A 131 -4.38 -16.45 -10.11
C LEU A 131 -3.93 -16.35 -11.58
N ASP A 132 -4.73 -16.89 -12.50
CA ASP A 132 -4.46 -16.80 -13.94
C ASP A 132 -4.38 -15.33 -14.40
N GLU A 133 -5.32 -14.49 -13.96
CA GLU A 133 -5.41 -13.07 -14.34
C GLU A 133 -4.25 -12.20 -13.82
N TYR A 134 -3.81 -12.40 -12.58
CA TYR A 134 -2.91 -11.45 -11.89
C TYR A 134 -1.48 -11.95 -11.64
N TYR A 135 -1.29 -13.27 -11.68
CA TYR A 135 -0.01 -13.94 -11.42
C TYR A 135 0.52 -14.68 -12.65
N GLY A 136 -0.34 -14.96 -13.65
CA GLY A 136 0.07 -15.61 -14.90
C GLY A 136 0.38 -17.10 -14.76
N ASP A 137 -0.09 -17.72 -13.67
CA ASP A 137 0.15 -19.11 -13.34
C ASP A 137 -1.06 -19.98 -13.65
N VAL A 138 -0.88 -20.96 -14.55
CA VAL A 138 -1.71 -22.17 -14.69
C VAL A 138 -0.81 -23.39 -14.58
#